data_AF-A0A6A4GW43-F1
#
_entry.id   AF-A0A6A4GW43-F1
#
_cell.length_a   1.000
_cell.length_b   1.000
_cell.length_c   1.000
_cell.angle_alpha   90.00
_cell.angle_beta   90.00
_cell.angle_gamma   90.00
#
_symmetry.space_group_name_H-M   'P 1'
#
loop_
_entity.id
_entity.type
_entity.pdbx_description
1 polymer ?
#
loop_
_entity_poly.entity_id
_entity_poly.type
_entity_poly.pdbx_seq_one_letter_code
_entity_poly.pdbx_strand_id
1 'polypeptide(L)'
;MQNTSSSTQTLNGRQCAAPNCSKPFNAKCTSLKCKTHCRASGGCRFSGHAVASPLLQTSVPVVSPFPLSTADSSQSPSLPVRQSQREVLDEARLTSKKVGSTVSIYFWYDRNVPIPLEIQGAVIDGNLTIMQDLLDRFEFSKSSFHFYKYRIRTWTAAATDHAISLNTLFKLDGVPTILLRDPAVSSCEGIDALLEQAASDTGVHASLANPASVNNRRKSLKQRLDAKELSSSLSCYPNSLNQGYNLKLEIYQK
;
A
#
# COMPACT_ATOMS: atom_id res chain seq x y z
N MET A 1 -26.79 -32.92 37.02
CA MET A 1 -27.11 -31.79 36.10
C MET A 1 -26.69 -30.50 36.80
N GLN A 2 -25.51 -29.97 36.49
CA GLN A 2 -24.97 -28.74 37.08
C GLN A 2 -25.05 -27.64 36.02
N ASN A 3 -25.88 -26.62 36.30
CA ASN A 3 -26.05 -25.42 35.49
C ASN A 3 -24.85 -24.49 35.73
N THR A 4 -23.99 -24.33 34.73
CA THR A 4 -22.92 -23.34 34.72
C THR A 4 -23.40 -22.06 34.04
N SER A 5 -23.92 -21.15 34.84
CA SER A 5 -24.31 -19.80 34.43
C SER A 5 -23.05 -18.99 34.06
N SER A 6 -22.82 -18.81 32.76
CA SER A 6 -21.74 -17.97 32.24
C SER A 6 -22.15 -16.50 32.27
N SER A 7 -21.73 -15.79 33.32
CA SER A 7 -21.91 -14.34 33.46
C SER A 7 -21.15 -13.58 32.37
N THR A 8 -21.89 -13.09 31.37
CA THR A 8 -21.40 -12.10 30.41
C THR A 8 -21.30 -10.75 31.12
N GLN A 9 -20.11 -10.42 31.65
CA GLN A 9 -19.82 -9.06 32.10
C GLN A 9 -19.79 -8.13 30.88
N THR A 10 -20.82 -7.32 30.74
CA THR A 10 -20.84 -6.13 29.88
C THR A 10 -19.71 -5.20 30.31
N LEU A 11 -18.74 -4.97 29.42
CA LEU A 11 -17.62 -4.03 29.54
C LEU A 11 -18.08 -2.55 29.52
N ASN A 12 -19.07 -2.21 30.34
CA ASN A 12 -19.59 -0.87 30.50
C ASN A 12 -18.79 -0.12 31.58
N GLY A 13 -18.09 0.96 31.18
CA GLY A 13 -17.69 2.00 32.13
C GLY A 13 -16.20 2.11 32.47
N ARG A 14 -15.27 1.70 31.59
CA ARG A 14 -13.85 1.98 31.84
C ARG A 14 -13.56 3.48 31.62
N GLN A 15 -13.30 4.19 32.72
CA GLN A 15 -12.95 5.61 32.72
C GLN A 15 -11.46 5.82 32.43
N CYS A 16 -11.08 7.02 32.00
CA CYS A 16 -9.70 7.40 31.77
C CYS A 16 -8.87 7.29 33.06
N ALA A 17 -7.67 6.71 32.98
CA ALA A 17 -6.74 6.57 34.10
C ALA A 17 -6.12 7.90 34.61
N ALA A 18 -6.60 9.06 34.16
CA ALA A 18 -6.09 10.36 34.59
C ALA A 18 -6.91 10.86 35.79
N PRO A 19 -6.28 11.42 36.83
CA PRO A 19 -7.01 11.92 38.00
C PRO A 19 -8.02 12.99 37.55
N ASN A 20 -9.23 12.92 38.09
CA ASN A 20 -10.35 13.83 37.80
C ASN A 20 -10.87 13.79 36.34
N CYS A 21 -10.60 12.73 35.58
CA CYS A 21 -11.09 12.58 34.21
C CYS A 21 -12.23 11.57 34.10
N SER A 22 -13.46 12.05 33.98
CA SER A 22 -14.66 11.21 33.79
C SER A 22 -14.86 10.70 32.36
N LYS A 23 -14.02 11.11 31.39
CA LYS A 23 -14.14 10.68 29.99
C LYS A 23 -13.81 9.20 29.82
N PRO A 24 -14.50 8.46 28.93
CA PRO A 24 -14.18 7.06 28.65
C PRO A 24 -12.76 6.95 28.07
N PHE A 25 -12.06 5.86 28.41
CA PHE A 25 -10.76 5.58 27.82
C PHE A 25 -10.91 5.23 26.33
N ASN A 26 -9.89 5.51 25.52
CA ASN A 26 -9.92 5.09 24.11
C ASN A 26 -9.55 3.61 24.03
N ALA A 27 -10.46 2.75 23.56
CA ALA A 27 -10.23 1.31 23.40
C ALA A 27 -9.02 0.97 22.52
N LYS A 28 -8.64 1.87 21.60
CA LYS A 28 -7.46 1.72 20.73
C LYS A 28 -6.15 2.14 21.40
N CYS A 29 -6.18 2.62 22.64
CA CYS A 29 -5.03 3.14 23.36
C CYS A 29 -4.63 2.18 24.49
N THR A 30 -3.41 1.64 24.42
CA THR A 30 -2.86 0.78 25.47
C THR A 30 -2.60 1.50 26.79
N SER A 31 -2.55 2.84 26.78
CA SER A 31 -2.29 3.65 27.99
C SER A 31 -3.51 3.84 28.91
N LEU A 32 -4.68 3.27 28.56
CA LEU A 32 -5.94 3.42 29.30
C LEU A 32 -6.36 4.89 29.56
N LYS A 33 -5.83 5.83 28.76
CA LYS A 33 -6.17 7.25 28.80
C LYS A 33 -7.18 7.60 27.71
N CYS A 34 -7.98 8.64 27.95
CA CYS A 34 -8.79 9.25 26.91
C CYS A 34 -7.89 9.92 25.85
N LYS A 35 -8.46 10.27 24.69
CA LYS A 35 -7.72 10.86 23.57
C LYS A 35 -6.92 12.10 23.96
N THR A 36 -7.49 12.98 24.78
CA THR A 36 -6.86 14.23 25.22
C THR A 36 -5.62 13.96 26.09
N HIS A 37 -5.76 13.14 27.14
CA HIS A 37 -4.64 12.81 28.02
C HIS A 37 -3.57 11.95 27.35
N CYS A 38 -3.96 11.07 26.42
CA CYS A 38 -3.00 10.31 25.61
C CYS A 38 -2.09 11.23 24.79
N ARG A 39 -2.65 12.25 24.12
CA ARG A 39 -1.86 13.25 23.38
C ARG A 39 -0.96 14.08 24.29
N ALA A 40 -1.48 14.55 25.43
CA ALA A 40 -0.69 15.30 26.41
C ALA A 40 0.48 14.49 26.98
N SER A 41 0.37 13.15 27.01
CA SER A 41 1.43 12.25 27.49
C SER A 41 2.46 11.88 26.42
N GLY A 42 2.47 12.55 25.25
CA GLY A 42 3.36 12.21 24.13
C GLY A 42 2.77 11.25 23.08
N GLY A 43 1.47 10.92 23.19
CA GLY A 43 0.79 10.02 22.26
C GLY A 43 1.03 8.53 22.55
N CYS A 44 0.24 7.67 21.91
CA CYS A 44 0.53 6.23 21.84
C CYS A 44 1.02 5.87 20.43
N ARG A 45 1.66 4.71 20.26
CA ARG A 45 2.19 4.22 18.97
C ARG A 45 1.14 3.98 17.87
N PHE A 46 -0.15 4.20 18.13
CA PHE A 46 -1.18 4.10 17.10
C PHE A 46 -1.23 5.38 16.25
N SER A 47 -1.24 5.19 14.93
CA SER A 47 -1.01 6.20 13.87
C SER A 47 -1.99 7.39 13.81
N GLY A 48 -2.91 7.56 14.77
CA GLY A 48 -3.78 8.74 14.91
C GLY A 48 -3.55 9.59 16.16
N HIS A 49 -2.59 9.17 17.01
CA HIS A 49 -2.33 9.74 18.33
C HIS A 49 -0.89 10.24 18.51
N ALA A 50 0.01 9.97 17.57
CA ALA A 50 1.34 10.52 17.58
C ALA A 50 1.26 12.04 17.53
N VAL A 51 1.98 12.70 18.45
CA VAL A 51 2.25 14.13 18.33
C VAL A 51 3.08 14.28 17.05
N ALA A 52 2.63 15.15 16.14
CA ALA A 52 3.45 15.54 15.00
C ALA A 52 4.81 15.96 15.56
N SER A 53 5.89 15.33 15.09
CA SER A 53 7.25 15.61 15.53
C SER A 53 7.46 17.12 15.70
N PRO A 54 8.14 17.57 16.77
CA PRO A 54 8.45 18.99 16.94
C PRO A 54 9.40 19.41 15.81
N LEU A 55 8.85 19.88 14.70
CA LEU A 55 9.58 20.62 13.70
C LEU A 55 9.95 21.96 14.33
N LEU A 56 11.25 22.22 14.27
CA LEU A 56 11.94 23.44 14.63
C LEU A 56 11.07 24.69 14.41
N GLN A 57 10.79 25.40 15.50
CA GLN A 57 10.22 26.75 15.46
C GLN A 57 11.23 27.68 14.78
N THR A 58 10.98 28.02 13.52
CA THR A 58 11.58 29.19 12.89
C THR A 58 10.72 30.40 13.24
N SER A 59 11.23 31.24 14.14
CA SER A 59 10.62 32.51 14.53
C SER A 59 10.69 33.51 13.37
N VAL A 60 9.52 33.96 12.91
CA VAL A 60 9.39 35.09 11.98
C VAL A 60 8.94 36.31 12.80
N PRO A 61 9.57 37.50 12.62
CA PRO A 61 9.26 38.67 13.43
C PRO A 61 7.85 39.19 13.16
N VAL A 62 7.15 39.46 14.28
CA VAL A 62 5.85 40.11 14.36
C VAL A 62 6.03 41.60 14.09
N VAL A 63 5.38 42.11 13.04
CA VAL A 63 5.17 43.54 12.81
C VAL A 63 3.71 43.86 13.10
N SER A 64 3.51 44.44 14.29
CA SER A 64 2.68 45.59 14.69
C SER A 64 1.40 46.03 13.94
N PRO A 65 0.53 46.79 14.63
CA PRO A 65 -0.94 46.67 14.58
C PRO A 65 -1.62 47.67 13.64
N PHE A 66 -2.79 47.29 13.14
CA PHE A 66 -3.75 48.22 12.52
C PHE A 66 -5.03 48.31 13.37
N PRO A 67 -5.70 49.48 13.39
CA PRO A 67 -6.60 49.88 14.44
C PRO A 67 -8.03 49.35 14.24
N LEU A 68 -8.73 49.27 15.37
CA LEU A 68 -10.15 49.06 15.51
C LEU A 68 -10.95 49.97 14.55
N SER A 69 -11.80 49.36 13.73
CA SER A 69 -13.03 49.99 13.24
C SER A 69 -14.22 49.25 13.85
N THR A 70 -14.81 49.91 14.84
CA THR A 70 -16.17 49.68 15.31
C THR A 70 -17.15 50.20 14.26
N ALA A 71 -17.84 49.30 13.58
CA ALA A 71 -19.09 49.62 12.89
C ALA A 71 -20.08 48.49 13.11
N ASP A 72 -21.09 48.86 13.87
CA ASP A 72 -22.35 48.21 14.14
C ASP A 72 -23.03 47.74 12.84
N SER A 73 -23.38 46.46 12.76
CA SER A 73 -24.35 45.94 11.79
C SER A 73 -24.86 44.58 12.25
N SER A 74 -25.95 44.67 12.99
CA SER A 74 -26.86 43.58 13.31
C SER A 74 -27.50 43.04 12.02
N GLN A 75 -26.84 42.10 11.35
CA GLN A 75 -27.46 41.21 10.37
C GLN A 75 -27.06 39.78 10.66
N SER A 76 -28.02 39.03 11.20
CA SER A 76 -27.97 37.59 11.40
C SER A 76 -27.76 36.87 10.07
N PRO A 77 -26.63 36.16 9.86
CA PRO A 77 -26.41 35.44 8.61
C PRO A 77 -27.25 34.17 8.62
N SER A 78 -28.19 34.10 7.68
CA SER A 78 -28.97 32.90 7.37
C SER A 78 -28.04 31.71 7.14
N LEU A 79 -28.31 30.62 7.86
CA LEU A 79 -27.49 29.41 7.99
C LEU A 79 -27.53 28.37 6.83
N PRO A 80 -28.27 28.48 5.70
CA PRO A 80 -28.37 27.34 4.77
C PRO A 80 -27.16 27.13 3.83
N VAL A 81 -26.24 28.10 3.69
CA VAL A 81 -25.17 28.03 2.66
C VAL A 81 -23.98 27.11 3.06
N ARG A 82 -23.80 26.81 4.35
CA ARG A 82 -22.66 25.99 4.82
C ARG A 82 -22.89 24.48 4.73
N GLN A 83 -24.14 24.02 4.62
CA GLN A 83 -24.45 22.59 4.54
C GLN A 83 -24.19 22.04 3.13
N SER A 84 -24.58 22.79 2.09
CA SER A 84 -24.37 22.38 0.70
C SER A 84 -22.88 22.22 0.33
N GLN A 85 -22.00 23.06 0.87
CA GLN A 85 -20.56 22.94 0.61
C GLN A 85 -19.93 21.66 1.21
N ARG A 86 -20.46 21.15 2.33
CA ARG A 86 -19.97 19.88 2.90
C ARG A 86 -20.42 18.69 2.08
N GLU A 87 -21.68 18.66 1.65
CA GLU A 87 -22.19 17.61 0.77
C GLU A 87 -21.43 17.56 -0.55
N VAL A 88 -21.18 18.71 -1.18
CA VAL A 88 -20.40 18.78 -2.43
C VAL A 88 -18.95 18.29 -2.22
N LEU A 89 -18.32 18.62 -1.09
CA LEU A 89 -16.96 18.13 -0.78
C LEU A 89 -16.93 16.63 -0.48
N ASP A 90 -17.93 16.10 0.20
CA ASP A 90 -18.03 14.67 0.50
C ASP A 90 -18.36 13.88 -0.77
N GLU A 91 -19.23 14.39 -1.63
CA GLU A 91 -19.51 13.80 -2.94
C GLU A 91 -18.29 13.87 -3.86
N ALA A 92 -17.58 15.01 -3.92
CA ALA A 92 -16.31 15.16 -4.64
C ALA A 92 -15.23 14.21 -4.11
N ARG A 93 -15.20 13.94 -2.80
CA ARG A 93 -14.29 12.95 -2.20
C ARG A 93 -14.68 11.53 -2.57
N LEU A 94 -15.96 11.18 -2.51
CA LEU A 94 -16.46 9.85 -2.88
C LEU A 94 -16.24 9.56 -4.37
N THR A 95 -16.45 10.56 -5.23
CA THR A 95 -16.17 10.47 -6.66
C THR A 95 -14.66 10.44 -6.93
N SER A 96 -13.85 11.28 -6.29
CA SER A 96 -12.38 11.20 -6.40
C SER A 96 -11.82 9.88 -5.89
N LYS A 97 -12.51 9.23 -4.93
CA LYS A 97 -12.15 7.89 -4.45
C LYS A 97 -12.55 6.77 -5.43
N LYS A 98 -13.59 7.00 -6.25
CA LYS A 98 -13.98 6.12 -7.37
C LYS A 98 -13.05 6.27 -8.58
N VAL A 99 -12.48 7.45 -8.80
CA VAL A 99 -11.59 7.72 -9.92
C VAL A 99 -10.19 7.17 -9.60
N GLY A 100 -9.82 6.05 -10.26
CA GLY A 100 -8.42 5.72 -10.45
C GLY A 100 -7.98 4.28 -10.12
N SER A 101 -8.89 3.35 -9.82
CA SER A 101 -8.50 1.95 -9.67
C SER A 101 -9.11 1.10 -10.79
N THR A 102 -8.40 1.08 -11.93
CA THR A 102 -8.54 0.03 -12.93
C THR A 102 -8.02 -1.27 -12.32
N VAL A 103 -8.74 -2.37 -12.50
CA VAL A 103 -8.32 -3.71 -12.12
C VAL A 103 -8.41 -4.60 -13.35
N SER A 104 -7.34 -5.36 -13.62
CA SER A 104 -7.33 -6.35 -14.69
C SER A 104 -7.71 -7.71 -14.13
N ILE A 105 -8.64 -8.41 -14.78
CA ILE A 105 -9.11 -9.73 -14.38
C ILE A 105 -8.85 -10.72 -15.51
N TYR A 106 -8.18 -11.82 -15.18
CA TYR A 106 -7.99 -12.98 -16.04
C TYR A 106 -8.85 -14.12 -15.51
N PHE A 107 -9.74 -14.66 -16.34
CA PHE A 107 -10.69 -15.70 -15.94
C PHE A 107 -10.55 -16.96 -16.81
N TRP A 108 -10.00 -18.04 -16.26
CA TRP A 108 -9.92 -19.34 -16.94
C TRP A 108 -11.25 -20.10 -16.77
N TYR A 109 -12.06 -20.12 -17.82
CA TYR A 109 -13.22 -21.02 -17.94
C TYR A 109 -12.84 -22.36 -18.60
N ASP A 110 -11.74 -22.37 -19.37
CA ASP A 110 -11.15 -23.56 -19.97
C ASP A 110 -9.62 -23.59 -19.68
N ARG A 111 -8.88 -24.43 -20.41
CA ARG A 111 -7.42 -24.54 -20.25
C ARG A 111 -6.65 -23.42 -20.94
N ASN A 112 -7.27 -22.70 -21.88
CA ASN A 112 -6.60 -21.75 -22.76
C ASN A 112 -6.23 -20.47 -22.01
N VAL A 113 -5.33 -19.67 -22.59
CA VAL A 113 -4.95 -18.37 -22.04
C VAL A 113 -6.15 -17.41 -22.12
N PRO A 114 -6.64 -16.87 -20.99
CA PRO A 114 -7.80 -16.00 -21.00
C PRO A 114 -7.45 -14.60 -21.47
N ILE A 115 -8.43 -13.93 -22.08
CA ILE A 115 -8.32 -12.53 -22.47
C ILE A 115 -8.53 -11.66 -21.22
N PRO A 116 -7.63 -10.72 -20.92
CA PRO A 116 -7.81 -9.82 -19.77
C PRO A 116 -9.03 -8.93 -19.94
N LEU A 117 -9.84 -8.83 -18.89
CA LEU A 117 -10.92 -7.85 -18.79
C LEU A 117 -10.55 -6.76 -17.80
N GLU A 118 -10.49 -5.52 -18.28
CA GLU A 118 -10.29 -4.35 -17.43
C GLU A 118 -11.61 -3.81 -16.91
N ILE A 119 -11.72 -3.66 -15.60
CA ILE A 119 -12.89 -3.08 -14.95
C ILE A 119 -12.48 -1.81 -14.25
N GLN A 120 -13.26 -0.75 -14.48
CA GLN A 120 -13.09 0.55 -13.85
C GLN A 120 -14.23 0.84 -12.87
N GLY A 121 -13.92 1.47 -11.74
CA GLY A 121 -14.92 2.02 -10.82
C GLY A 121 -15.62 1.03 -9.88
N ALA A 122 -15.29 -0.27 -9.94
CA ALA A 122 -15.85 -1.30 -9.05
C ALA A 122 -15.11 -1.42 -7.69
N VAL A 123 -14.12 -0.57 -7.45
CA VAL A 123 -13.26 -0.64 -6.27
C VAL A 123 -13.79 0.27 -5.17
N ILE A 124 -14.18 -0.31 -4.05
CA ILE A 124 -14.69 0.39 -2.86
C ILE A 124 -13.71 0.14 -1.72
N ASP A 125 -13.12 1.21 -1.18
CA ASP A 125 -12.17 1.16 -0.06
C ASP A 125 -10.96 0.22 -0.29
N GLY A 126 -10.48 0.14 -1.54
CA GLY A 126 -9.36 -0.72 -1.90
C GLY A 126 -9.70 -2.22 -1.93
N ASN A 127 -11.00 -2.55 -1.93
CA ASN A 127 -11.49 -3.90 -2.16
C ASN A 127 -12.33 -3.92 -3.44
N LEU A 128 -12.24 -5.02 -4.18
CA LEU A 128 -13.14 -5.33 -5.29
C LEU A 128 -14.07 -6.45 -4.86
N THR A 129 -15.38 -6.23 -4.99
CA THR A 129 -16.38 -7.28 -4.74
C THR A 129 -16.67 -8.01 -6.04
N ILE A 130 -16.46 -9.32 -6.07
CA ILE A 130 -16.79 -10.18 -7.22
C ILE A 130 -18.28 -10.54 -7.14
N MET A 131 -19.12 -9.74 -7.79
CA MET A 131 -20.58 -9.94 -7.86
C MET A 131 -20.94 -10.88 -9.03
N GLN A 132 -22.16 -11.44 -9.02
CA GLN A 132 -22.64 -12.27 -10.12
C GLN A 132 -22.62 -11.51 -11.45
N ASP A 133 -23.05 -10.24 -11.46
CA ASP A 133 -23.01 -9.37 -12.65
C ASP A 133 -21.63 -9.26 -13.31
N LEU A 134 -20.57 -9.43 -12.52
CA LEU A 134 -19.20 -9.43 -13.03
C LEU A 134 -18.83 -10.76 -13.67
N LEU A 135 -19.25 -11.87 -13.07
CA LEU A 135 -19.07 -13.23 -13.58
C LEU A 135 -19.89 -13.47 -14.86
N ASP A 136 -21.08 -12.88 -14.94
CA ASP A 136 -21.94 -12.95 -16.12
C ASP A 136 -21.28 -12.32 -17.36
N ARG A 137 -20.40 -11.31 -17.17
CA ARG A 137 -19.60 -10.73 -18.27
C ARG A 137 -18.55 -11.70 -18.84
N PHE A 138 -18.18 -12.72 -18.08
CA PHE A 138 -17.33 -13.82 -18.53
C PHE A 138 -18.16 -15.03 -18.97
N GLU A 139 -19.48 -14.86 -19.16
CA GLU A 139 -20.42 -15.94 -19.49
C GLU A 139 -20.42 -17.07 -18.46
N PHE A 140 -20.09 -16.75 -17.19
CA PHE A 140 -19.94 -17.72 -16.13
C PHE A 140 -21.16 -17.77 -15.21
N SER A 141 -22.03 -18.77 -15.43
CA SER A 141 -23.31 -18.89 -14.72
C SER A 141 -23.22 -19.50 -13.31
N LYS A 142 -22.04 -19.92 -12.84
CA LYS A 142 -21.88 -20.54 -11.52
C LYS A 142 -21.59 -19.47 -10.46
N SER A 143 -22.11 -19.70 -9.25
CA SER A 143 -21.88 -18.82 -8.10
C SER A 143 -20.58 -19.11 -7.34
N SER A 144 -19.80 -20.11 -7.75
CA SER A 144 -18.54 -20.50 -7.10
C SER A 144 -17.37 -20.42 -8.07
N PHE A 145 -16.26 -19.90 -7.58
CA PHE A 145 -15.03 -19.72 -8.36
C PHE A 145 -13.80 -19.91 -7.47
N HIS A 146 -12.65 -20.13 -8.10
CA HIS A 146 -11.36 -20.12 -7.42
C HIS A 146 -10.61 -18.84 -7.78
N PHE A 147 -9.98 -18.19 -6.80
CA PHE A 147 -9.11 -17.05 -7.04
C PHE A 147 -7.69 -17.34 -6.55
N TYR A 148 -6.69 -16.79 -7.25
CA TYR A 148 -5.29 -17.06 -6.94
C TYR A 148 -4.75 -16.09 -5.89
N LYS A 149 -4.19 -16.62 -4.79
CA LYS A 149 -3.50 -15.81 -3.78
C LYS A 149 -2.00 -15.78 -4.06
N TYR A 150 -1.55 -14.71 -4.70
CA TYR A 150 -0.16 -14.52 -5.14
C TYR A 150 0.89 -14.82 -4.05
N ARG A 151 0.70 -14.29 -2.83
CA ARG A 151 1.67 -14.47 -1.73
C ARG A 151 1.90 -15.92 -1.31
N ILE A 152 0.86 -16.76 -1.39
CA ILE A 152 0.93 -18.17 -0.98
C ILE A 152 0.89 -19.12 -2.18
N ARG A 153 0.90 -18.58 -3.40
CA ARG A 153 0.87 -19.31 -4.67
C ARG A 153 -0.18 -20.43 -4.72
N THR A 154 -1.36 -20.15 -4.18
CA THR A 154 -2.42 -21.16 -4.00
C THR A 154 -3.77 -20.62 -4.45
N TRP A 155 -4.56 -21.48 -5.10
CA TRP A 155 -5.95 -21.22 -5.44
C TRP A 155 -6.85 -21.38 -4.21
N THR A 156 -7.68 -20.38 -3.93
CA THR A 156 -8.66 -20.39 -2.84
C THR A 156 -10.07 -20.39 -3.41
N ALA A 157 -10.93 -21.25 -2.89
CA ALA A 157 -12.34 -21.25 -3.24
C ALA A 157 -13.09 -20.06 -2.62
N ALA A 158 -13.96 -19.47 -3.42
CA ALA A 158 -14.85 -18.38 -3.04
C ALA A 158 -16.21 -18.55 -3.74
N ALA A 159 -17.19 -17.80 -3.24
CA ALA A 159 -18.49 -17.67 -3.87
C ALA A 159 -18.70 -16.21 -4.32
N THR A 160 -19.80 -15.94 -5.01
CA THR A 160 -20.25 -14.58 -5.34
C THR A 160 -20.34 -13.68 -4.10
N ASP A 161 -20.28 -12.37 -4.33
CA ASP A 161 -20.25 -11.32 -3.30
C ASP A 161 -18.99 -11.37 -2.42
N HIS A 162 -17.93 -11.99 -2.93
CA HIS A 162 -16.66 -12.05 -2.24
C HIS A 162 -15.83 -10.78 -2.46
N ALA A 163 -15.44 -10.13 -1.37
CA ALA A 163 -14.57 -8.96 -1.38
C ALA A 163 -13.09 -9.36 -1.38
N ILE A 164 -12.36 -8.98 -2.43
CA ILE A 164 -10.93 -9.22 -2.59
C ILE A 164 -10.17 -7.91 -2.32
N SER A 165 -9.21 -7.96 -1.40
CA SER A 165 -8.38 -6.78 -1.07
C SER A 165 -7.28 -6.57 -2.10
N LEU A 166 -7.33 -5.43 -2.80
CA LEU A 166 -6.39 -5.09 -3.87
C LEU A 166 -4.95 -4.86 -3.37
N ASN A 167 -4.79 -4.50 -2.10
CA ASN A 167 -3.48 -4.30 -1.47
C ASN A 167 -2.64 -5.58 -1.41
N THR A 168 -3.27 -6.74 -1.55
CA THR A 168 -2.60 -8.05 -1.47
C THR A 168 -2.35 -8.69 -2.83
N LEU A 169 -2.86 -8.07 -3.90
CA LEU A 169 -2.70 -8.55 -5.26
C LEU A 169 -1.34 -8.16 -5.82
N PHE A 170 -0.90 -8.94 -6.81
CA PHE A 170 0.22 -8.52 -7.66
C PHE A 170 -0.27 -7.50 -8.68
N LYS A 171 0.68 -6.83 -9.33
CA LYS A 171 0.42 -5.83 -10.35
C LYS A 171 1.10 -6.25 -11.65
N LEU A 172 0.41 -6.09 -12.76
CA LEU A 172 0.98 -6.16 -14.11
C LEU A 172 0.91 -4.76 -14.70
N ASP A 173 2.04 -4.23 -15.14
CA ASP A 173 2.16 -2.90 -15.72
C ASP A 173 1.61 -1.80 -14.78
N GLY A 174 1.80 -2.01 -13.47
CA GLY A 174 1.29 -1.13 -12.41
C GLY A 174 -0.22 -1.27 -12.09
N VAL A 175 -0.97 -2.06 -12.85
CA VAL A 175 -2.40 -2.31 -12.65
C VAL A 175 -2.60 -3.52 -11.74
N PRO A 176 -3.40 -3.44 -10.65
CA PRO A 176 -3.75 -4.60 -9.84
C PRO A 176 -4.42 -5.70 -10.67
N THR A 177 -3.93 -6.94 -10.54
CA THR A 177 -4.41 -8.07 -11.35
C THR A 177 -5.02 -9.15 -10.48
N ILE A 178 -6.20 -9.64 -10.87
CA ILE A 178 -6.88 -10.77 -10.25
C ILE A 178 -6.89 -11.94 -11.23
N LEU A 179 -6.52 -13.12 -10.72
CA LEU A 179 -6.61 -14.36 -11.47
C LEU A 179 -7.75 -15.19 -10.87
N LEU A 180 -8.69 -15.58 -11.72
CA LEU A 180 -9.87 -16.35 -11.38
C LEU A 180 -9.93 -17.60 -12.27
N ARG A 181 -10.48 -18.70 -11.77
CA ARG A 181 -10.75 -19.89 -12.59
C ARG A 181 -12.03 -20.60 -12.17
N ASP A 182 -12.64 -21.32 -13.11
CA ASP A 182 -13.68 -22.31 -12.82
C ASP A 182 -13.08 -23.44 -11.95
N PRO A 183 -13.76 -23.89 -10.88
CA PRO A 183 -13.34 -25.06 -10.09
C PRO A 183 -13.11 -26.33 -10.92
N ALA A 184 -13.73 -26.47 -12.10
CA ALA A 184 -13.53 -27.58 -13.03
C ALA A 184 -12.18 -27.53 -13.78
N VAL A 185 -11.52 -26.37 -13.82
CA VAL A 185 -10.24 -26.18 -14.53
C VAL A 185 -9.07 -26.55 -13.60
N SER A 186 -8.40 -27.65 -13.91
CA SER A 186 -7.25 -28.14 -13.14
C SER A 186 -5.92 -27.48 -13.52
N SER A 187 -5.76 -27.12 -14.79
CA SER A 187 -4.55 -26.52 -15.36
C SER A 187 -4.89 -25.23 -16.10
N CYS A 188 -4.10 -24.18 -15.87
CA CYS A 188 -4.30 -22.84 -16.43
C CYS A 188 -3.10 -22.50 -17.29
N GLU A 189 -3.21 -22.58 -18.62
CA GLU A 189 -2.12 -22.23 -19.51
C GLU A 189 -1.75 -20.74 -19.40
N GLY A 190 -0.46 -20.43 -19.50
CA GLY A 190 0.06 -19.06 -19.46
C GLY A 190 0.14 -18.42 -18.07
N ILE A 191 -0.32 -19.09 -17.00
CA ILE A 191 -0.25 -18.54 -15.64
C ILE A 191 1.20 -18.25 -15.21
N ASP A 192 2.13 -19.15 -15.52
CA ASP A 192 3.53 -18.99 -15.12
C ASP A 192 4.15 -17.77 -15.79
N ALA A 193 3.88 -17.53 -17.08
CA ALA A 193 4.33 -16.35 -17.81
C ALA A 193 3.79 -15.04 -17.19
N LEU A 194 2.51 -15.01 -16.80
CA LEU A 194 1.92 -13.86 -16.10
C LEU A 194 2.57 -13.61 -14.74
N LEU A 195 2.86 -14.67 -13.98
CA LEU A 195 3.51 -14.56 -12.68
C LEU A 195 4.97 -14.12 -12.78
N GLU A 196 5.69 -14.56 -13.82
CA GLU A 196 7.05 -14.14 -14.13
C GLU A 196 7.11 -12.67 -14.57
N GLN A 197 6.17 -12.22 -15.40
CA GLN A 197 6.05 -10.81 -15.78
C GLN A 197 5.80 -9.94 -14.54
N ALA A 198 4.86 -10.33 -13.68
CA ALA A 198 4.58 -9.62 -12.44
C ALA A 198 5.78 -9.53 -11.48
N ALA A 199 6.57 -10.61 -11.40
CA ALA A 199 7.77 -10.64 -10.58
C ALA A 199 8.84 -9.67 -11.12
N SER A 200 9.00 -9.60 -12.44
CA SER A 200 9.93 -8.68 -13.11
C SER A 200 9.57 -7.22 -12.86
N ASP A 201 8.28 -6.90 -12.94
CA ASP A 201 7.77 -5.54 -12.79
C ASP A 201 7.98 -4.96 -11.39
N THR A 202 7.88 -5.83 -10.38
CA THR A 202 8.08 -5.45 -8.99
C THR A 202 9.50 -4.94 -8.75
N GLY A 203 10.50 -5.44 -9.48
CA GLY A 203 11.90 -5.03 -9.32
C GLY A 203 12.19 -3.62 -9.86
N VAL A 204 11.63 -3.28 -11.03
CA VAL A 204 11.90 -2.00 -11.70
C VAL A 204 11.10 -0.88 -11.03
N HIS A 205 9.82 -1.09 -10.76
CA HIS A 205 8.98 -0.08 -10.12
C HIS A 205 9.30 0.15 -8.64
N ALA A 206 9.75 -0.86 -7.89
CA ALA A 206 10.21 -0.64 -6.52
C ALA A 206 11.44 0.29 -6.46
N SER A 207 12.32 0.19 -7.46
CA SER A 207 13.50 1.06 -7.59
C SER A 207 13.13 2.52 -7.90
N LEU A 208 12.02 2.74 -8.63
CA LEU A 208 11.50 4.07 -8.96
C LEU A 208 10.58 4.66 -7.88
N ALA A 209 9.75 3.84 -7.23
CA ALA A 209 8.77 4.27 -6.22
C ALA A 209 9.42 4.57 -4.86
N ASN A 210 10.53 3.88 -4.53
CA ASN A 210 11.40 4.23 -3.42
C ASN A 210 12.78 4.58 -3.98
N PRO A 211 12.92 5.76 -4.61
CA PRO A 211 14.22 6.17 -5.08
C PRO A 211 15.12 6.24 -3.85
N ALA A 212 16.22 5.48 -3.85
CA ALA A 212 17.13 5.44 -2.71
C ALA A 212 17.41 6.86 -2.21
N SER A 213 17.49 7.04 -0.88
CA SER A 213 17.67 8.39 -0.33
C SER A 213 18.83 9.09 -1.03
N VAL A 214 18.71 10.40 -1.27
CA VAL A 214 19.74 11.17 -1.99
C VAL A 214 21.12 10.96 -1.35
N ASN A 215 21.17 10.80 -0.02
CA ASN A 215 22.37 10.47 0.72
C ASN A 215 22.94 9.09 0.38
N ASN A 216 22.11 8.06 0.25
CA ASN A 216 22.56 6.72 -0.17
C ASN A 216 23.06 6.73 -1.62
N ARG A 217 22.39 7.48 -2.50
CA ARG A 217 22.86 7.69 -3.88
C ARG A 217 24.21 8.38 -3.93
N ARG A 218 24.42 9.46 -3.16
CA ARG A 218 25.72 10.15 -3.06
C ARG A 218 26.82 9.23 -2.53
N LYS A 219 26.54 8.43 -1.49
CA LYS A 219 27.51 7.46 -0.94
C LYS A 219 27.89 6.39 -1.97
N SER A 220 26.90 5.80 -2.64
CA SER A 220 27.13 4.78 -3.68
C SER A 220 27.93 5.34 -4.85
N LEU A 221 27.62 6.57 -5.29
CA LEU A 221 28.32 7.21 -6.40
C LEU A 221 29.76 7.59 -6.02
N LYS A 222 29.98 8.05 -4.79
CA LYS A 222 31.32 8.29 -4.24
C LYS A 222 32.15 7.00 -4.20
N GLN A 223 31.60 5.90 -3.68
CA GLN A 223 32.27 4.60 -3.70
C GLN A 223 32.65 4.14 -5.12
N ARG A 224 31.79 4.39 -6.12
CA ARG A 224 32.08 4.04 -7.52
C ARG A 224 33.15 4.93 -8.14
N LEU A 225 33.22 6.21 -7.76
CA LEU A 225 34.29 7.12 -8.16
C LEU A 225 35.62 6.68 -7.55
N ASP A 226 35.65 6.46 -6.23
CA ASP A 226 36.85 6.03 -5.51
C ASP A 226 37.39 4.69 -6.08
N ALA A 227 36.49 3.73 -6.37
CA ALA A 227 36.85 2.45 -6.99
C ALA A 227 37.39 2.59 -8.43
N LYS A 228 36.88 3.55 -9.20
CA LYS A 228 37.41 3.85 -10.54
C LYS A 228 38.77 4.51 -10.47
N GLU A 229 38.97 5.43 -9.54
CA GLU A 229 40.25 6.13 -9.35
C GLU A 229 41.37 5.15 -8.98
N LEU A 230 41.06 4.19 -8.10
CA LEU A 230 41.94 3.07 -7.75
C LEU A 230 42.29 2.19 -8.97
N SER A 231 41.32 1.86 -9.82
CA SER A 231 41.58 1.02 -11.00
C SER A 231 42.37 1.75 -12.10
N SER A 232 42.22 3.07 -12.24
CA SER A 232 43.08 3.86 -13.12
C SER A 232 44.54 3.93 -12.62
N SER A 233 44.77 3.99 -11.31
CA SER A 233 46.14 4.01 -10.75
C SER A 233 46.91 2.70 -10.95
N LEU A 234 46.21 1.56 -11.08
CA LEU A 234 46.81 0.26 -11.37
C LEU A 234 47.19 0.06 -12.85
N SER A 235 46.67 0.88 -13.76
CA SER A 235 46.93 0.78 -15.20
C SER A 235 48.22 1.45 -15.68
N CYS A 236 48.93 2.17 -14.80
CA CYS A 236 50.19 2.86 -15.12
C CYS A 236 51.45 2.05 -14.80
N TYR A 237 51.36 0.76 -14.46
CA TYR A 237 52.54 -0.09 -14.49
C TYR A 237 52.77 -0.54 -15.94
N PRO A 238 53.81 -0.02 -16.64
CA PRO A 238 54.16 -0.57 -17.94
C PRO A 238 54.52 -2.05 -17.75
N ASN A 239 53.82 -2.91 -18.50
CA ASN A 239 54.22 -4.29 -18.74
C ASN A 239 55.57 -4.29 -19.48
N SER A 240 56.66 -4.00 -18.78
CA SER A 240 58.01 -4.31 -19.23
C SER A 240 58.48 -5.53 -18.44
N LEU A 241 58.87 -6.57 -19.16
CA LEU A 241 59.34 -7.88 -18.69
C LEU A 241 58.26 -8.94 -18.41
N ASN A 242 57.80 -9.58 -19.48
CA ASN A 242 57.94 -11.04 -19.54
C ASN A 242 57.88 -11.53 -20.98
N GLN A 243 58.99 -11.33 -21.68
CA GLN A 243 59.29 -12.01 -22.92
C GLN A 243 60.02 -13.30 -22.55
N GLY A 244 59.37 -14.44 -22.76
CA GLY A 244 60.05 -15.71 -22.94
C GLY A 244 59.90 -16.73 -21.82
N TYR A 245 58.82 -17.51 -21.86
CA TYR A 245 58.90 -18.94 -21.59
C TYR A 245 58.02 -19.68 -22.59
N ASN A 246 58.69 -20.30 -23.56
CA ASN A 246 58.13 -21.16 -24.59
C ASN A 246 57.94 -22.55 -23.97
N LEU A 247 56.80 -22.81 -23.33
CA LEU A 247 56.48 -24.14 -22.82
C LEU A 247 55.88 -24.98 -23.95
N LYS A 248 56.78 -25.70 -24.60
CA LYS A 248 56.52 -26.79 -25.53
C LYS A 248 55.78 -27.92 -24.78
N LEU A 249 54.46 -28.00 -24.96
CA LEU A 249 53.63 -29.08 -24.45
C LEU A 249 53.73 -30.28 -25.40
N GLU A 250 54.52 -31.27 -25.03
CA GLU A 250 54.53 -32.59 -25.67
C GLU A 250 53.25 -33.35 -25.30
N ILE A 251 52.48 -33.70 -26.33
CA ILE A 251 51.27 -34.52 -26.26
C ILE A 251 51.73 -35.98 -26.16
N TYR A 252 51.47 -36.63 -25.02
CA TYR A 252 51.51 -38.09 -24.94
C TYR A 252 50.10 -38.65 -25.17
N GLN A 253 49.92 -39.29 -26.32
CA GLN A 253 48.79 -40.18 -26.61
C GLN A 253 48.97 -41.51 -25.87
N LYS A 254 47.91 -41.98 -25.22
CA LYS A 254 47.57 -43.40 -25.08
C LYS A 254 46.05 -43.54 -25.08
#